data_AF-A0A2C9SQJ9-F1
#
_entry.id   AF-A0A2C9SQJ9-F1
#
_cell.length_a   1.000
_cell.length_b   1.000
_cell.length_c   1.000
_cell.angle_alpha   90.00
_cell.angle_beta   90.00
_cell.angle_gamma   90.00
#
_symmetry.space_group_name_H-M   'P 1'
#
loop_
_entity.id
_entity.type
_entity.pdbx_description
1 polymer ?
#
loop_
_entity_poly.entity_id
_entity_poly.type
_entity_poly.pdbx_seq_one_letter_code
_entity_poly.pdbx_strand_id
1 'polypeptide(L)'
;MGLLDTNCDGLAQLAAHCRSQAVALAGAPAADSVGAGFQATAAAVNDANAETARASQVMAARMHDTAAQLASAAAHFATTDQQSAARLRQLVPEV
;
A
#
# COMPACT_ATOMS: atom_id res chain seq x y z
N MET A 1 -4.28 -27.83 12.92
CA MET A 1 -5.28 -27.16 12.07
C MET A 1 -5.54 -25.78 12.65
N GLY A 2 -5.00 -24.73 12.00
CA GLY A 2 -5.43 -23.33 12.08
C GLY A 2 -5.34 -22.62 13.43
N LEU A 3 -4.16 -22.10 13.81
CA LEU A 3 -4.07 -21.09 14.88
C LEU A 3 -3.89 -19.66 14.36
N LEU A 4 -3.59 -19.51 13.08
CA LEU A 4 -3.63 -18.24 12.36
C LEU A 4 -4.22 -18.53 10.98
N ASP A 5 -5.53 -18.30 10.83
CA ASP A 5 -6.14 -18.21 9.51
C ASP A 5 -5.71 -16.87 8.88
N THR A 6 -4.41 -16.76 8.60
CA THR A 6 -3.88 -15.56 7.96
C THR A 6 -4.36 -15.60 6.52
N ASN A 7 -5.37 -14.79 6.22
CA ASN A 7 -5.91 -14.64 4.88
C ASN A 7 -4.86 -13.98 3.96
N CYS A 8 -3.95 -14.81 3.44
CA CYS A 8 -2.86 -14.39 2.56
C CYS A 8 -3.42 -13.77 1.27
N ASP A 9 -4.55 -14.28 0.78
CA ASP A 9 -5.26 -13.71 -0.36
C ASP A 9 -5.79 -12.31 -0.05
N GLY A 10 -6.32 -12.10 1.17
CA GLY A 10 -6.76 -10.80 1.66
C GLY A 10 -5.62 -9.78 1.76
N LEU A 11 -4.44 -10.21 2.24
CA LEU A 11 -3.24 -9.36 2.27
C LEU A 11 -2.76 -9.01 0.86
N ALA A 12 -2.79 -9.96 -0.07
CA ALA A 12 -2.44 -9.73 -1.47
C ALA A 12 -3.42 -8.78 -2.17
N GLN A 13 -4.72 -8.93 -1.92
CA GLN A 13 -5.77 -8.04 -2.43
C GLN A 13 -5.62 -6.62 -1.87
N LEU A 14 -5.37 -6.49 -0.56
CA LEU A 14 -5.13 -5.19 0.05
C LEU A 14 -3.86 -4.52 -0.53
N ALA A 15 -2.79 -5.29 -0.74
CA ALA A 15 -1.59 -4.79 -1.40
C ALA A 15 -1.84 -4.33 -2.84
N ALA A 16 -2.69 -5.04 -3.60
CA ALA A 16 -3.10 -4.62 -4.93
C ALA A 16 -3.94 -3.33 -4.88
N HIS A 17 -4.84 -3.22 -3.90
CA HIS A 17 -5.65 -2.02 -3.70
C HIS A 17 -4.82 -0.79 -3.34
N CYS A 18 -3.86 -0.93 -2.40
CA CYS A 18 -2.93 0.13 -2.05
C CYS A 18 -2.09 0.60 -3.25
N ARG A 19 -1.61 -0.33 -4.10
CA ARG A 19 -0.90 0.04 -5.33
C ARG A 19 -1.79 0.80 -6.31
N SER A 20 -3.03 0.36 -6.51
CA SER A 20 -3.97 1.04 -7.39
C SER A 20 -4.29 2.45 -6.90
N GLN A 21 -4.54 2.62 -5.59
CA GLN A 21 -4.77 3.93 -5.00
C GLN A 21 -3.53 4.84 -5.09
N ALA A 22 -2.34 4.30 -4.84
CA ALA A 22 -1.09 5.05 -4.98
C ALA A 22 -0.91 5.61 -6.40
N VAL A 23 -1.19 4.79 -7.42
CA VAL A 23 -1.14 5.22 -8.83
C VAL A 23 -2.18 6.30 -9.11
N ALA A 24 -3.40 6.15 -8.60
CA ALA A 24 -4.45 7.16 -8.78
C ALA A 24 -4.09 8.50 -8.12
N LEU A 25 -3.51 8.46 -6.90
CA LEU A 25 -3.04 9.64 -6.17
C LEU A 25 -1.86 10.33 -6.86
N ALA A 26 -0.90 9.55 -7.37
CA ALA A 26 0.26 10.08 -8.08
C ALA A 26 -0.08 10.60 -9.48
N GLY A 27 -1.09 10.03 -10.13
CA GLY A 27 -1.56 10.42 -11.46
C GLY A 27 -2.59 11.56 -11.46
N ALA A 28 -3.01 12.04 -10.29
CA ALA A 28 -3.94 13.16 -10.21
C ALA A 28 -3.32 14.42 -10.85
N PRO A 29 -4.06 15.11 -11.74
CA PRO A 29 -3.53 16.29 -12.42
C PRO A 29 -3.21 17.39 -11.41
N ALA A 30 -2.12 18.11 -11.64
CA ALA A 30 -1.81 19.31 -10.88
C ALA A 30 -2.92 20.35 -11.10
N ALA A 31 -3.29 21.07 -10.04
CA ALA A 31 -4.24 22.16 -10.15
C ALA A 31 -3.66 23.28 -11.02
N ASP A 32 -4.49 23.82 -11.92
CA ASP A 32 -4.12 24.99 -12.72
C ASP A 32 -3.84 26.21 -11.83
N SER A 33 -2.92 27.08 -12.27
CA SER A 33 -2.65 28.34 -11.58
C SER A 33 -3.88 29.25 -11.62
N VAL A 34 -4.30 29.74 -10.46
CA VAL A 34 -5.56 30.51 -10.32
C VAL A 34 -5.34 32.02 -10.56
N GLY A 35 -4.13 32.42 -10.95
CA GLY A 35 -3.79 33.81 -11.21
C GLY A 35 -2.31 34.10 -10.99
N ALA A 36 -1.93 35.35 -11.24
CA ALA A 36 -0.55 35.78 -11.07
C ALA A 36 -0.19 36.04 -9.60
N GLY A 37 1.04 35.72 -9.21
CA GLY A 37 1.51 35.72 -7.82
C GLY A 37 1.54 37.09 -7.12
N PHE A 38 1.28 38.19 -7.83
CA PHE A 38 1.14 39.53 -7.22
C PHE A 38 -0.22 39.74 -6.54
N GLN A 39 -1.22 38.90 -6.81
CA GLN A 39 -2.45 38.87 -6.03
C GLN A 39 -2.25 37.94 -4.83
N ALA A 40 -2.28 38.49 -3.62
CA ALA A 40 -1.99 37.72 -2.39
C ALA A 40 -2.85 36.46 -2.25
N THR A 41 -4.13 36.53 -2.61
CA THR A 41 -5.04 35.37 -2.58
C THR A 41 -4.65 34.33 -3.64
N ALA A 42 -4.26 34.73 -4.85
CA ALA A 42 -3.82 33.81 -5.89
C ALA A 42 -2.50 33.11 -5.50
N ALA A 43 -1.56 33.85 -4.91
CA ALA A 43 -0.32 33.29 -4.37
C ALA A 43 -0.61 32.24 -3.29
N ALA A 44 -1.47 32.56 -2.31
CA ALA A 44 -1.83 31.63 -1.24
C ALA A 44 -2.52 30.35 -1.76
N VAL A 45 -3.39 30.46 -2.77
CA VAL A 45 -4.05 29.30 -3.37
C VAL A 45 -3.05 28.45 -4.15
N ASN A 46 -2.15 29.06 -4.92
CA ASN A 46 -1.12 28.34 -5.65
C ASN A 46 -0.16 27.59 -4.71
N ASP A 47 0.22 28.20 -3.58
CA ASP A 47 1.05 27.55 -2.56
C ASP A 47 0.31 26.37 -1.90
N ALA A 48 -0.98 26.53 -1.57
CA ALA A 48 -1.80 25.45 -1.02
C ALA A 48 -1.96 24.28 -2.01
N ASN A 49 -2.13 24.59 -3.31
CA ASN A 49 -2.18 23.57 -4.36
C ASN A 49 -0.85 22.83 -4.48
N ALA A 50 0.28 23.53 -4.41
CA ALA A 50 1.61 22.93 -4.43
C ALA A 50 1.86 22.02 -3.22
N GLU A 51 1.45 22.44 -2.02
CA GLU A 51 1.57 21.62 -0.81
C GLU A 51 0.68 20.38 -0.88
N THR A 52 -0.54 20.52 -1.40
CA THR A 52 -1.45 19.38 -1.62
C THR A 52 -0.86 18.37 -2.58
N ALA A 53 -0.22 18.82 -3.67
CA ALA A 53 0.46 17.95 -4.62
C ALA A 53 1.66 17.22 -4.00
N ARG A 54 2.41 17.87 -3.10
CA ARG A 54 3.48 17.20 -2.35
C ARG A 54 2.94 16.16 -1.38
N ALA A 55 1.89 16.51 -0.65
CA ALA A 55 1.25 15.59 0.29
C ALA A 55 0.69 14.35 -0.43
N SER A 56 0.09 14.50 -1.61
CA SER A 56 -0.41 13.37 -2.40
C SER A 56 0.72 12.43 -2.85
N GLN A 57 1.86 12.97 -3.28
CA GLN A 57 3.03 12.18 -3.64
C GLN A 57 3.59 11.38 -2.45
N VAL A 58 3.69 12.02 -1.27
CA VAL A 58 4.13 11.33 -0.05
C VAL A 58 3.15 10.22 0.35
N MET A 59 1.84 10.47 0.24
CA MET A 59 0.82 9.45 0.50
C MET A 59 0.90 8.29 -0.48
N ALA A 60 1.09 8.56 -1.77
CA ALA A 60 1.27 7.53 -2.78
C ALA A 60 2.51 6.65 -2.48
N ALA A 61 3.64 7.25 -2.11
CA ALA A 61 4.83 6.51 -1.71
C ALA A 61 4.57 5.59 -0.50
N ARG A 62 3.93 6.11 0.56
CA ARG A 62 3.56 5.30 1.74
C ARG A 62 2.63 4.15 1.41
N MET A 63 1.66 4.37 0.52
CA MET A 63 0.77 3.30 0.05
C MET A 63 1.51 2.22 -0.73
N HIS A 64 2.48 2.62 -1.56
CA HIS A 64 3.34 1.69 -2.27
C HIS A 64 4.19 0.83 -1.31
N ASP A 65 4.81 1.46 -0.31
CA ASP A 65 5.60 0.76 0.71
C ASP A 65 4.74 -0.19 1.54
N THR A 66 3.54 0.24 1.93
CA THR A 66 2.58 -0.59 2.67
C THR A 66 2.18 -1.80 1.83
N ALA A 67 1.92 -1.62 0.53
CA ALA A 67 1.63 -2.72 -0.36
C ALA A 67 2.79 -3.73 -0.45
N ALA A 68 4.02 -3.25 -0.53
CA ALA A 68 5.20 -4.10 -0.57
C ALA A 68 5.34 -4.92 0.73
N GLN A 69 5.11 -4.30 1.89
CA GLN A 69 5.17 -4.98 3.18
C GLN A 69 4.06 -6.05 3.32
N LEU A 70 2.83 -5.74 2.89
CA LEU A 70 1.72 -6.69 2.92
C LEU A 70 1.98 -7.89 2.01
N ALA A 71 2.51 -7.66 0.79
CA ALA A 71 2.87 -8.74 -0.12
C ALA A 71 4.00 -9.63 0.44
N SER A 72 5.01 -9.02 1.05
CA SER A 72 6.11 -9.73 1.72
C SER A 72 5.60 -10.58 2.90
N ALA A 73 4.73 -10.00 3.74
CA ALA A 73 4.11 -10.71 4.85
C ALA A 73 3.29 -11.91 4.37
N ALA A 74 2.45 -11.74 3.35
CA ALA A 74 1.66 -12.82 2.76
C ALA A 74 2.54 -13.97 2.25
N ALA A 75 3.62 -13.66 1.54
CA ALA A 75 4.57 -14.66 1.05
C ALA A 75 5.28 -15.39 2.20
N HIS A 76 5.63 -14.67 3.27
CA HIS A 76 6.26 -15.25 4.45
C HIS A 76 5.31 -16.22 5.15
N PHE A 77 4.06 -15.81 5.41
CA PHE A 77 3.05 -16.67 6.03
C PHE A 77 2.78 -17.94 5.22
N ALA A 78 2.61 -17.82 3.90
CA ALA A 78 2.41 -18.98 3.03
C ALA A 78 3.58 -19.97 3.11
N THR A 79 4.81 -19.46 3.14
CA THR A 79 6.02 -20.29 3.26
C THR A 79 6.09 -20.98 4.62
N THR A 80 5.83 -20.24 5.71
CA THR A 80 5.83 -20.78 7.08
C THR A 80 4.75 -21.85 7.25
N ASP A 81 3.55 -21.65 6.69
CA ASP A 81 2.46 -22.62 6.77
C ASP A 81 2.82 -23.92 6.04
N GLN A 82 3.36 -23.83 4.82
CA GLN A 82 3.84 -25.00 4.07
C GLN A 82 4.93 -25.78 4.82
N GLN A 83 5.92 -25.08 5.38
CA GLN A 83 6.99 -25.71 6.15
C GLN A 83 6.46 -26.37 7.43
N SER A 84 5.52 -25.72 8.11
CA SER A 84 4.89 -26.25 9.32
C SER A 84 4.05 -27.49 9.00
N ALA A 85 3.26 -27.46 7.94
CA ALA A 85 2.50 -28.61 7.47
C ALA A 85 3.41 -29.79 7.10
N ALA A 86 4.53 -29.53 6.43
CA ALA A 86 5.52 -30.57 6.11
C ALA A 86 6.13 -31.20 7.37
N ARG A 87 6.53 -30.39 8.36
CA ARG A 87 7.05 -30.89 9.64
C ARG A 87 6.02 -31.69 10.43
N LEU A 88 4.76 -31.24 10.46
CA LEU A 88 3.69 -31.94 11.16
C LEU A 88 3.43 -33.32 10.53
N ARG A 89 3.43 -33.44 9.19
CA ARG A 89 3.32 -34.75 8.50
C ARG A 89 4.48 -35.69 8.82
N GLN A 90 5.67 -35.17 9.09
CA GLN A 90 6.82 -35.99 9.50
C GLN A 90 6.73 -36.44 10.97
N LEU A 91 6.08 -35.65 11.83
CA LEU A 91 5.95 -35.89 13.26
C LEU A 91 4.74 -36.76 13.63
N VAL A 92 3.72 -36.80 12.78
CA VAL A 92 2.55 -37.69 12.92
C VAL A 92 2.74 -38.87 11.95
N PRO A 93 3.38 -39.98 12.38
CA PRO A 93 3.37 -41.20 11.58
C PRO A 93 1.92 -41.65 11.44
N GLU A 94 1.47 -41.88 10.20
CA GLU A 94 0.17 -42.48 9.92
C GLU A 94 0.07 -43.82 10.68
N VAL A 95 -0.91 -43.89 11.60
CA VAL A 95 -1.36 -45.15 12.24
C VAL A 95 -2.55 -45.66 11.45
#